data_AF-A0AAN9Y6V0-F1
#
_entry.id   AF-A0AAN9Y6V0-F1
#
_cell.length_a   1.000
_cell.length_b   1.000
_cell.length_c   1.000
_cell.angle_alpha   90.00
_cell.angle_beta   90.00
_cell.angle_gamma   90.00
#
_symmetry.space_group_name_H-M   'P 1'
#
loop_
_entity.id
_entity.type
_entity.pdbx_description
1 polymer ?
#
loop_
_entity_poly.entity_id
_entity_poly.type
_entity_poly.pdbx_seq_one_letter_code
_entity_poly.pdbx_strand_id
1 'polypeptide(L)'
;MESTTGNCDSAFSFCGVRDRRYPDKKDMGFPFDRTARTGVVTLNQFLTPNMKVQDIRIRFSERTTDGRTLQAAQNKSKQANQTQSKSGASSTTRKN
;
A
#
# COMPACT_ATOMS: atom_id res chain seq x y z
N MET A 1 -6.04 19.42 -4.91
CA MET A 1 -6.41 19.35 -6.34
C MET A 1 -6.11 17.93 -6.79
N GLU A 2 -7.10 17.05 -6.72
CA GLU A 2 -7.04 15.70 -7.28
C GLU A 2 -7.28 15.84 -8.79
N SER A 3 -6.24 15.72 -9.61
CA SER A 3 -6.40 15.73 -11.07
C SER A 3 -6.78 14.34 -11.54
N THR A 4 -8.08 14.12 -11.72
CA THR A 4 -8.66 12.97 -12.40
C THR A 4 -8.25 12.97 -13.89
N THR A 5 -7.03 12.52 -14.19
CA THR A 5 -6.51 12.42 -15.56
C THR A 5 -5.88 11.05 -15.77
N GLY A 6 -6.73 10.07 -16.06
CA GLY A 6 -6.38 8.71 -16.52
C GLY A 6 -6.20 7.70 -15.37
N ASN A 7 -6.90 6.59 -15.46
CA ASN A 7 -6.90 5.48 -14.49
C ASN A 7 -5.57 4.68 -14.46
N CYS A 8 -4.42 5.32 -14.67
CA CYS A 8 -3.13 4.67 -14.91
C CYS A 8 -2.04 5.17 -13.96
N ASP A 9 -2.42 5.60 -12.75
CA ASP A 9 -1.51 6.23 -11.80
C ASP A 9 -1.00 5.22 -10.74
N SER A 10 -1.47 3.97 -10.71
CA SER A 10 -1.16 3.00 -9.63
C SER A 10 0.26 2.43 -9.66
N ALA A 11 0.99 2.56 -10.78
CA ALA A 11 2.35 2.05 -10.96
C ALA A 11 3.41 3.16 -11.01
N PHE A 12 3.13 4.30 -10.36
CA PHE A 12 3.98 5.49 -10.44
C PHE A 12 5.42 5.24 -9.97
N SER A 13 5.65 4.29 -9.05
CA SER A 13 6.99 4.00 -8.51
C SER A 13 8.00 3.57 -9.57
N PHE A 14 7.54 3.01 -10.69
CA PHE A 14 8.40 2.60 -11.80
C PHE A 14 8.16 3.43 -13.07
N CYS A 15 6.91 3.80 -13.35
CA CYS A 15 6.54 4.44 -14.61
C CYS A 15 6.37 5.97 -14.52
N GLY A 16 6.41 6.54 -13.31
CA GLY A 16 5.98 7.91 -13.07
C GLY A 16 4.48 8.08 -13.33
N VAL A 17 4.06 9.34 -13.48
CA VAL A 17 2.67 9.69 -13.78
C VAL A 17 2.62 10.26 -15.19
N ARG A 18 1.69 9.77 -16.02
CA ARG A 18 1.58 10.19 -17.42
C ARG A 18 1.39 11.72 -17.50
N ASP A 19 2.18 12.34 -18.37
CA ASP A 19 2.19 13.78 -18.66
C ASP A 19 2.41 14.68 -17.44
N ARG A 20 2.98 14.12 -16.36
CA ARG A 20 3.22 14.82 -15.10
C ARG A 20 4.63 14.52 -14.60
N ARG A 21 5.14 15.41 -13.75
CA ARG A 21 6.40 15.17 -13.03
C ARG A 21 6.22 14.02 -12.04
N TYR A 22 7.32 13.34 -11.74
CA TYR A 22 7.33 12.29 -10.73
C TYR A 22 6.74 12.81 -9.40
N PRO A 23 5.84 12.07 -8.74
CA PRO A 23 5.08 12.56 -7.59
C PRO A 23 5.87 12.58 -6.27
N ASP A 24 7.18 12.38 -6.32
CA ASP A 24 8.11 12.59 -5.22
C ASP A 24 9.23 13.54 -5.66
N LYS A 25 9.65 14.42 -4.75
CA LYS A 25 10.80 15.32 -4.96
C LYS A 25 12.12 14.67 -4.55
N LYS A 26 12.09 13.57 -3.81
CA LYS A 26 13.28 12.82 -3.40
C LYS A 26 13.85 12.03 -4.57
N ASP A 27 15.13 11.72 -4.47
CA ASP A 27 15.80 10.87 -5.45
C ASP A 27 15.19 9.46 -5.43
N MET A 28 15.07 8.84 -6.61
CA MET A 28 14.49 7.51 -6.76
C MET A 28 15.28 6.47 -5.95
N GLY A 29 14.60 5.77 -5.03
CA GLY A 29 15.22 4.83 -4.10
C GLY A 29 15.46 5.37 -2.69
N PHE A 30 15.12 6.64 -2.42
CA PHE A 30 15.19 7.21 -1.08
C PHE A 30 14.46 6.34 -0.03
N PRO A 31 15.05 6.06 1.14
CA PRO A 31 16.32 6.60 1.67
C PRO A 31 17.55 5.69 1.43
N PHE A 32 17.46 4.68 0.56
CA PHE A 32 18.52 3.68 0.31
C PHE A 32 19.23 3.87 -1.04
N ASP A 33 18.98 5.00 -1.71
CA ASP A 33 19.65 5.43 -2.94
C ASP A 33 21.13 5.80 -2.72
N ARG A 34 21.53 6.03 -1.46
CA ARG A 34 22.86 6.48 -1.05
C ARG A 34 23.49 5.56 0.00
N THR A 35 24.80 5.66 0.14
CA THR A 35 25.52 5.00 1.23
C THR A 35 25.07 5.53 2.59
N ALA A 36 25.02 4.64 3.58
CA ALA A 36 24.62 5.00 4.94
C ALA A 36 25.60 5.99 5.57
N ARG A 37 25.14 6.68 6.62
CA ARG A 37 25.96 7.59 7.44
C ARG A 37 27.18 6.83 7.99
N THR A 38 28.29 7.53 8.16
CA THR A 38 29.52 6.95 8.73
C THR A 38 29.23 6.23 10.05
N GLY A 39 29.72 5.00 10.19
CA GLY A 39 29.53 4.16 11.38
C GLY A 39 28.23 3.37 11.43
N VAL A 40 27.32 3.54 10.46
CA VAL A 40 26.10 2.72 10.34
C VAL A 40 26.40 1.47 9.51
N VAL A 41 26.35 0.29 10.15
CA VAL A 41 26.62 -1.00 9.50
C VAL A 41 25.45 -1.98 9.57
N THR A 42 24.39 -1.65 10.32
CA THR A 42 23.16 -2.46 10.41
C THR A 42 21.92 -1.61 10.11
N LEU A 43 20.84 -2.27 9.67
CA LEU A 43 19.57 -1.60 9.42
C LEU A 43 19.03 -0.89 10.66
N ASN A 44 19.17 -1.49 11.85
CA ASN A 44 18.69 -0.89 13.11
C ASN A 44 19.38 0.43 13.44
N GLN A 45 20.68 0.56 13.12
CA GLN A 45 21.43 1.80 13.30
C GLN A 45 21.06 2.89 12.27
N PHE A 46 20.45 2.50 11.16
CA PHE A 46 20.01 3.42 10.12
C PHE A 46 18.71 4.16 10.51
N LEU A 47 17.84 3.51 11.28
CA LEU A 47 16.49 4.00 11.58
C LEU A 47 16.47 5.34 12.32
N THR A 48 15.50 6.17 11.96
CA THR A 48 15.11 7.39 12.68
C THR A 48 13.75 7.17 13.36
N PRO A 49 13.30 8.07 14.26
CA PRO A 49 12.03 7.86 15.00
C PRO A 49 10.78 7.67 14.13
N ASN A 50 10.80 8.10 12.88
CA ASN A 50 9.72 7.93 11.90
C ASN A 50 9.86 6.66 11.05
N MET A 51 10.78 5.74 11.38
CA MET A 51 11.01 4.49 10.66
C MET A 51 10.74 3.27 11.56
N LYS A 52 10.24 2.19 10.96
CA LYS A 52 10.00 0.91 11.65
C LYS A 52 10.42 -0.25 10.74
N VAL A 53 10.95 -1.31 11.35
CA VAL A 53 11.23 -2.59 10.71
C VAL A 53 10.23 -3.62 11.22
N GLN A 54 9.80 -4.52 10.35
CA GLN A 54 8.90 -5.62 10.67
C GLN A 54 9.41 -6.88 9.98
N ASP A 55 9.58 -7.95 10.74
CA ASP A 55 9.95 -9.24 10.19
C ASP A 55 8.76 -9.86 9.45
N ILE A 56 9.02 -10.30 8.21
CA ILE A 56 8.04 -10.96 7.34
C ILE A 56 8.62 -12.25 6.78
N ARG A 57 7.76 -13.25 6.53
CA ARG A 57 8.17 -14.53 5.92
C ARG A 57 7.43 -14.77 4.63
N ILE A 58 8.16 -14.76 3.52
CA ILE A 58 7.63 -15.12 2.20
C ILE A 58 7.66 -16.65 2.07
N ARG A 59 6.53 -17.27 1.70
CA ARG A 59 6.39 -18.72 1.53
C ARG A 59 5.88 -19.00 0.12
N PHE A 60 6.68 -19.70 -0.68
CA PHE A 60 6.24 -20.22 -1.97
C PHE A 60 5.31 -21.42 -1.76
N SER A 61 4.30 -21.57 -2.62
CA SER A 61 3.40 -22.73 -2.66
C SER A 61 3.42 -23.29 -4.07
N GLU A 62 3.90 -24.52 -4.22
CA GLU A 62 4.06 -25.19 -5.50
C GLU A 62 2.71 -25.69 -6.04
N ARG A 63 1.90 -24.76 -6.54
CA ARG A 63 0.65 -25.08 -7.22
C ARG A 63 0.37 -24.08 -8.33
N THR A 64 -0.15 -24.58 -9.45
CA THR A 64 -0.63 -23.75 -10.55
C THR A 64 -2.10 -23.44 -10.33
N THR A 65 -2.48 -22.17 -10.46
CA THR A 65 -3.88 -21.72 -10.33
C THR A 65 -4.27 -20.93 -11.55
N ASP A 66 -5.45 -21.19 -12.11
CA ASP A 66 -6.02 -20.33 -13.16
C ASP A 66 -6.36 -18.95 -12.58
N GLY A 67 -5.91 -17.89 -13.26
CA GLY A 67 -6.17 -16.51 -12.91
C GLY A 67 -7.67 -16.16 -12.85
N ARG A 68 -8.51 -16.82 -13.65
CA ARG A 68 -9.97 -16.61 -13.62
C ARG A 68 -10.58 -17.13 -12.32
N THR A 69 -10.17 -18.32 -11.90
CA THR A 69 -10.61 -18.97 -10.66
C THR A 69 -10.11 -18.23 -9.42
N LEU A 70 -8.87 -17.70 -9.46
CA LEU A 70 -8.34 -16.87 -8.37
C LEU A 70 -9.13 -15.57 -8.17
N GLN A 71 -9.46 -14.85 -9.25
CA GLN A 71 -10.21 -13.59 -9.15
C GLN A 71 -11.62 -13.80 -8.58
N ALA A 72 -12.31 -14.86 -9.01
CA ALA A 72 -13.63 -15.23 -8.48
C ALA A 72 -13.58 -15.54 -6.96
N ALA A 73 -12.52 -16.19 -6.48
CA ALA A 73 -12.32 -16.48 -5.06
C ALA A 73 -11.95 -15.22 -4.25
N GLN A 74 -11.12 -14.32 -4.79
CA GLN A 74 -10.72 -13.06 -4.14
C GLN A 74 -11.87 -12.06 -4.03
N ASN A 75 -12.79 -12.04 -5.00
CA ASN A 75 -13.95 -11.14 -4.94
C ASN A 75 -14.98 -11.58 -3.88
N LYS A 76 -15.11 -12.89 -3.61
CA LYS A 76 -15.95 -13.41 -2.51
C LYS A 76 -15.43 -13.00 -1.12
N SER A 77 -14.11 -13.03 -0.90
CA SER A 77 -13.52 -12.63 0.38
C SER A 77 -13.57 -11.12 0.62
N LYS A 78 -13.57 -10.29 -0.44
CA LYS A 78 -13.81 -8.84 -0.32
C LYS A 78 -15.24 -8.49 0.08
N GLN A 79 -16.24 -9.23 -0.41
CA GLN A 79 -17.65 -9.02 -0.03
C GLN A 79 -17.93 -9.42 1.41
N ALA A 80 -17.33 -10.50 1.90
CA ALA A 80 -17.47 -10.92 3.30
C ALA A 80 -16.90 -9.90 4.30
N ASN A 81 -15.90 -9.10 3.89
CA ASN A 81 -15.28 -8.07 4.73
C ASN A 81 -15.98 -6.69 4.64
N GLN A 82 -17.01 -6.54 3.80
CA GLN A 82 -17.75 -5.30 3.61
C GLN A 82 -19.04 -5.22 4.46
N THR A 83 -19.48 -6.35 5.05
CA THR A 83 -20.70 -6.42 5.87
C THR A 83 -20.50 -5.94 7.32
N GLN A 84 -19.28 -5.58 7.74
CA GLN A 84 -18.98 -5.16 9.12
C GLN A 84 -18.85 -3.65 9.34
N SER A 85 -19.03 -2.80 8.31
CA SER A 85 -18.91 -1.33 8.44
C SER A 85 -20.25 -0.56 8.31
N LYS A 86 -21.40 -1.24 8.47
CA LYS A 86 -22.73 -0.59 8.50
C LYS A 86 -23.52 -0.87 9.78
N SER A 87 -22.91 -0.69 10.95
CA SER A 87 -23.64 -0.60 12.22
C SER A 87 -22.99 0.44 13.13
N GLY A 88 -23.15 1.72 12.77
CA GLY A 88 -22.69 2.84 13.57
C GLY A 88 -23.43 4.12 13.21
N ALA A 89 -24.28 4.57 14.14
CA ALA A 89 -24.96 5.87 14.24
C ALA A 89 -26.23 6.12 13.40
N SER A 90 -27.39 6.08 14.07
CA SER A 90 -28.21 7.29 14.28
C SER A 90 -29.30 7.02 15.34
N SER A 91 -28.99 7.32 16.60
CA SER A 91 -29.98 7.49 17.66
C SER A 91 -30.56 8.90 17.55
N THR A 92 -31.81 9.02 17.09
CA THR A 92 -32.60 10.25 17.29
C THR A 92 -33.86 9.88 18.06
N THR A 93 -33.85 10.18 19.36
CA THR A 93 -34.98 10.04 20.27
C THR A 93 -36.08 11.02 19.88
N ARG A 94 -37.27 10.52 19.49
CA ARG A 94 -38.52 11.28 19.44
C ARG A 94 -39.12 11.32 20.85
N LYS A 95 -39.18 12.51 21.47
CA LYS A 95 -40.05 12.81 22.61
C LYS A 95 -41.46 13.09 22.08
N ASN A 96 -42.44 12.35 22.57
CA ASN A 96 -43.79 12.87 22.79
C ASN A 96 -43.97 13.00 24.31
#